data_AF-A0A920FXN9-F1
#
_entry.id   AF-A0A920FXN9-F1
#
_cell.length_a   1.000
_cell.length_b   1.000
_cell.length_c   1.000
_cell.angle_alpha   90.00
_cell.angle_beta   90.00
_cell.angle_gamma   90.00
#
_symmetry.space_group_name_H-M   'P 1'
#
loop_
_entity.id
_entity.type
_entity.pdbx_description
1 polymer ?
#
loop_
_entity_poly.entity_id
_entity_poly.type
_entity_poly.pdbx_seq_one_letter_code
_entity_poly.pdbx_strand_id
1 'polypeptide(L)'
;MVCAHVIGLRSSVSFACTQGHFQLNVYNPVIIHNTLDAIQLLSDAIKSFDRNCLIGIKANLKRIKELLNNSLMLVTPLTKIIGYDLASKVALNAYNKNISLKDLV
;
A
#
# COMPACT_ATOMS: atom_id res chain seq x y z
N MET A 1 3.06 10.30 -9.16
CA MET A 1 3.77 11.51 -9.63
C MET A 1 3.93 12.54 -8.52
N VAL A 2 2.85 13.08 -7.94
CA VAL A 2 2.91 14.10 -6.86
C VAL A 2 3.76 13.66 -5.65
N CYS A 3 3.56 12.45 -5.12
CA CYS A 3 4.35 11.98 -3.97
C CYS A 3 5.86 11.94 -4.26
N ALA A 4 6.27 11.52 -5.46
CA ALA A 4 7.69 11.49 -5.85
C ALA A 4 8.26 12.91 -5.95
N HIS A 5 7.48 13.86 -6.48
CA HIS A 5 7.88 15.26 -6.53
C HIS A 5 8.04 15.87 -5.14
N VAL A 6 7.10 15.60 -4.22
CA VAL A 6 7.17 16.04 -2.82
C VAL A 6 8.39 15.49 -2.10
N ILE A 7 8.79 14.25 -2.39
CA ILE A 7 10.04 13.68 -1.86
C ILE A 7 11.26 14.48 -2.37
N GLY A 8 11.27 14.88 -3.65
CA GLY A 8 12.30 15.76 -4.20
C GLY A 8 12.35 17.13 -3.51
N LEU A 9 11.19 17.78 -3.34
CA LEU A 9 11.07 19.05 -2.62
C LEU A 9 11.58 18.94 -1.18
N ARG A 10 11.22 17.86 -0.47
CA ARG A 10 11.72 17.57 0.88
C ARG A 10 13.25 17.44 0.91
N SER A 11 13.86 16.74 -0.04
CA SER A 11 15.32 16.62 -0.10
C SER A 11 16.00 17.97 -0.28
N SER A 12 15.45 18.85 -1.13
CA SER A 12 15.95 20.22 -1.30
C SER A 12 15.83 21.03 -0.01
N VAL A 13 14.69 20.98 0.68
CA VAL A 13 14.50 21.63 1.99
C VAL A 13 15.49 21.09 3.02
N SER A 14 15.65 19.77 3.08
CA SER A 14 16.57 19.12 4.03
C SER A 14 18.01 19.59 3.82
N PHE A 15 18.45 19.72 2.57
CA PHE A 15 19.77 20.25 2.25
C PHE A 15 19.88 21.74 2.60
N ALA A 16 18.90 22.56 2.25
CA ALA A 16 18.88 23.99 2.58
C ALA A 16 18.97 24.25 4.10
N CYS A 17 18.36 23.39 4.91
CA CYS A 17 18.45 23.48 6.37
C CYS A 17 19.87 23.23 6.91
N THR A 18 20.75 22.51 6.20
CA THR A 18 22.13 22.29 6.65
C THR A 18 23.07 23.45 6.34
N GLN A 19 22.67 24.38 5.47
CA GLN A 19 23.50 25.48 4.97
C GLN A 19 23.38 26.78 5.80
N GLY A 20 23.01 26.67 7.08
CA GLY A 20 22.95 27.83 7.98
C GLY A 20 24.34 28.24 8.47
N HIS A 21 24.69 29.52 8.37
CA HIS A 21 25.99 30.03 8.83
C HIS A 21 25.82 31.03 9.98
N PHE A 22 26.41 30.71 11.14
CA PHE A 22 26.37 31.51 12.37
C PHE A 22 24.94 31.88 12.80
N GLN A 23 24.58 33.17 12.80
CA GLN A 23 23.33 33.67 13.35
C GLN A 23 22.13 33.49 12.42
N LEU A 24 22.33 33.16 11.13
CA LEU A 24 21.24 33.17 10.15
C LEU A 24 21.39 32.12 9.04
N ASN A 25 20.28 31.46 8.71
CA ASN A 25 20.14 30.70 7.49
C ASN A 25 19.54 31.59 6.39
N VAL A 26 20.28 31.79 5.29
CA VAL A 26 19.85 32.62 4.15
C VAL A 26 19.06 31.86 3.08
N TYR A 27 18.90 30.53 3.23
CA TYR A 27 18.11 29.68 2.34
C TYR A 27 16.60 29.69 2.64
N ASN A 28 16.15 30.53 3.57
CA ASN A 28 14.74 30.66 3.95
C ASN A 28 13.76 30.76 2.76
N PRO A 29 14.05 31.50 1.66
CA PRO A 29 13.15 31.56 0.50
C PRO A 29 12.91 30.19 -0.15
N VAL A 30 13.96 29.37 -0.32
CA VAL A 30 13.83 28.02 -0.92
C VAL A 30 13.09 27.09 0.04
N ILE A 31 13.38 27.19 1.34
CA ILE A 31 12.73 26.36 2.37
C ILE A 31 11.22 26.61 2.36
N ILE A 32 10.78 27.87 2.38
CA ILE A 32 9.36 28.19 2.44
C ILE A 32 8.66 27.88 1.11
N HIS A 33 9.27 28.20 -0.03
CA HIS A 33 8.68 27.94 -1.34
C HIS A 33 8.41 26.45 -1.55
N ASN A 34 9.42 25.60 -1.37
CA ASN A 34 9.28 24.16 -1.56
C ASN A 34 8.30 23.54 -0.55
N THR A 35 8.21 24.11 0.66
CA THR A 35 7.26 23.64 1.68
C THR A 35 5.82 23.99 1.28
N LEU A 36 5.56 25.22 0.84
CA LEU A 36 4.24 25.65 0.39
C LEU A 36 3.80 24.91 -0.88
N ASP A 37 4.70 24.72 -1.84
CA ASP A 37 4.44 23.96 -3.06
C ASP A 37 4.08 22.50 -2.75
N ALA A 38 4.80 21.87 -1.82
CA ALA A 38 4.49 20.51 -1.38
C ALA A 38 3.09 20.44 -0.74
N ILE A 39 2.74 21.41 0.12
CA ILE A 39 1.41 21.47 0.76
C ILE A 39 0.31 21.65 -0.28
N GLN A 40 0.50 22.56 -1.24
CA GLN A 40 -0.48 22.83 -2.30
C GLN A 40 -0.70 21.58 -3.17
N LEU A 41 0.39 20.98 -3.65
CA LEU A 41 0.32 19.80 -4.52
C LEU A 41 -0.34 18.61 -3.82
N LEU A 42 0.01 18.33 -2.55
CA LEU A 42 -0.65 17.27 -1.79
C LEU A 42 -2.13 17.56 -1.58
N SER A 43 -2.47 18.80 -1.21
CA SER A 43 -3.86 19.21 -0.97
C SER A 43 -4.73 19.02 -2.21
N ASP A 44 -4.23 19.46 -3.37
CA ASP A 44 -4.98 19.37 -4.63
C ASP A 44 -5.04 17.92 -5.13
N ALA A 45 -3.95 17.16 -5.00
CA ALA A 45 -3.92 15.76 -5.38
C ALA A 45 -4.87 14.91 -4.53
N ILE A 46 -4.91 15.12 -3.21
CA ILE A 46 -5.82 14.38 -2.31
C ILE A 46 -7.27 14.71 -2.65
N LYS A 47 -7.62 15.99 -2.82
CA LYS A 47 -8.99 16.39 -3.21
C LYS A 47 -9.40 15.81 -4.56
N SER A 48 -8.50 15.81 -5.54
CA SER A 48 -8.76 15.24 -6.86
C SER A 48 -8.90 13.71 -6.80
N PHE A 49 -8.03 13.03 -6.06
CA PHE A 49 -8.10 11.58 -5.87
C PHE A 49 -9.38 11.16 -5.17
N ASP A 50 -9.80 11.89 -4.13
CA ASP A 50 -11.04 11.62 -3.42
C ASP A 50 -12.26 11.71 -4.35
N ARG A 51 -12.41 12.85 -5.04
CA ARG A 51 -13.55 13.14 -5.92
C ARG A 51 -13.60 12.27 -7.16
N ASN A 52 -12.46 12.03 -7.79
CA ASN A 52 -12.40 11.42 -9.12
C ASN A 52 -12.06 9.92 -9.08
N CYS A 53 -11.71 9.36 -7.91
CA CYS A 53 -11.38 7.95 -7.76
C CYS A 53 -12.04 7.35 -6.52
N LEU A 54 -11.64 7.80 -5.32
CA LEU A 54 -11.94 7.10 -4.06
C LEU A 54 -13.43 6.90 -3.81
N ILE A 55 -14.24 7.96 -3.93
CA ILE A 55 -15.70 7.91 -3.69
C ILE A 55 -16.40 6.89 -4.60
N GLY A 56 -15.86 6.67 -5.81
CA GLY A 56 -16.45 5.78 -6.82
C GLY A 56 -15.99 4.33 -6.74
N ILE A 57 -15.02 3.98 -5.88
CA ILE A 57 -14.45 2.63 -5.83
C ILE A 57 -15.51 1.64 -5.36
N LYS A 58 -15.75 0.60 -6.16
CA LYS A 58 -16.60 -0.55 -5.82
C LYS A 58 -15.80 -1.83 -5.86
N ALA A 59 -15.96 -2.66 -4.82
CA ALA A 59 -15.33 -3.96 -4.77
C ALA A 59 -15.95 -4.92 -5.80
N ASN A 60 -15.10 -5.60 -6.58
CA ASN A 60 -15.56 -6.70 -7.43
C ASN A 60 -15.72 -7.97 -6.59
N LEU A 61 -16.87 -8.10 -5.94
CA LEU A 61 -17.17 -9.20 -5.01
C LEU A 61 -17.08 -10.58 -5.67
N LYS A 62 -17.46 -10.69 -6.96
CA LYS A 62 -17.35 -11.94 -7.71
C LYS A 62 -15.90 -12.40 -7.81
N ARG A 63 -14.99 -11.49 -8.22
CA ARG A 63 -13.56 -11.78 -8.34
C ARG A 63 -12.91 -12.04 -6.99
N ILE A 64 -13.28 -11.28 -5.95
CA ILE A 64 -12.77 -11.49 -4.59
C ILE A 64 -13.15 -12.89 -4.10
N LYS A 65 -14.41 -13.30 -4.27
CA LYS A 65 -14.89 -14.62 -3.83
C LYS A 65 -14.20 -15.77 -4.58
N GLU A 66 -13.98 -15.60 -5.89
CA GLU A 66 -13.24 -16.56 -6.71
C GLU A 66 -11.80 -16.74 -6.19
N LEU A 67 -11.06 -15.64 -5.99
CA LEU A 67 -9.69 -15.67 -5.47
C LEU A 67 -9.62 -16.24 -4.05
N LEU A 68 -10.60 -15.92 -3.20
CA LEU A 68 -10.69 -16.45 -1.85
C LEU A 68 -10.87 -17.97 -1.86
N ASN A 69 -11.83 -18.48 -2.64
CA ASN A 69 -12.11 -19.92 -2.71
C ASN A 69 -10.93 -20.72 -3.28
N ASN A 70 -10.12 -20.11 -4.16
CA ASN A 70 -8.92 -20.72 -4.72
C ASN A 70 -7.68 -20.57 -3.81
N SER A 71 -7.80 -19.88 -2.67
CA SER A 71 -6.68 -19.65 -1.76
C SER A 71 -6.40 -20.87 -0.88
N LEU A 72 -5.15 -21.33 -0.89
CA LEU A 72 -4.66 -22.39 0.00
C LEU A 72 -4.57 -21.93 1.47
N MET A 73 -4.66 -20.63 1.75
CA MET A 73 -4.63 -20.11 3.11
C MET A 73 -5.90 -20.45 3.91
N LEU A 74 -6.97 -20.91 3.25
CA LEU A 74 -8.16 -21.45 3.92
C LEU A 74 -7.89 -22.74 4.70
N VAL A 75 -6.67 -23.29 4.63
CA VAL A 75 -6.26 -24.48 5.38
C VAL A 75 -6.04 -24.21 6.88
N THR A 76 -5.68 -22.98 7.27
CA THR A 76 -5.33 -22.67 8.68
C THR A 76 -6.49 -22.90 9.66
N PRO A 77 -7.76 -22.58 9.34
CA PRO A 77 -8.89 -23.00 10.15
C PRO A 77 -9.04 -24.52 10.28
N LEU A 78 -8.69 -25.29 9.24
CA LEU A 78 -8.77 -26.75 9.25
C LEU A 78 -7.81 -27.37 10.27
N THR A 79 -6.65 -26.74 10.54
CA THR A 79 -5.68 -27.20 11.55
C THR A 79 -6.30 -27.44 12.93
N LYS A 80 -7.33 -26.69 13.32
CA LYS A 80 -8.02 -26.89 14.61
C LYS A 80 -8.89 -28.15 14.65
N ILE A 81 -9.31 -28.66 13.50
CA ILE A 81 -10.26 -29.76 13.36
C ILE A 81 -9.51 -31.06 13.03
N ILE A 82 -8.60 -31.01 12.05
CA ILE A 82 -7.88 -32.19 11.55
C ILE A 82 -6.41 -32.26 12.01
N GLY A 83 -5.93 -31.26 12.74
CA GLY A 83 -4.53 -31.18 13.15
C GLY A 83 -3.60 -30.64 12.06
N TYR A 84 -2.41 -30.20 12.48
CA TYR A 84 -1.46 -29.49 11.62
C TYR A 84 -0.92 -30.35 10.47
N ASP A 85 -0.50 -31.58 10.75
CA ASP A 85 0.11 -32.45 9.75
C ASP A 85 -0.85 -32.83 8.63
N LEU A 86 -2.12 -33.09 8.98
CA LEU A 86 -3.16 -33.40 8.00
C LEU A 86 -3.54 -32.16 7.20
N ALA A 87 -3.72 -31.01 7.85
CA ALA A 87 -3.96 -29.74 7.17
C ALA A 87 -2.85 -29.42 6.16
N SER A 88 -1.59 -29.55 6.55
CA SER A 88 -0.43 -29.34 5.67
C SER A 88 -0.45 -30.26 4.45
N LYS A 89 -0.75 -31.55 4.65
CA LYS A 89 -0.88 -32.53 3.55
C LYS A 89 -2.02 -32.17 2.59
N VAL A 90 -3.18 -31.72 3.09
CA VAL A 90 -4.31 -31.29 2.27
C VAL A 90 -3.93 -30.09 1.40
N ALA A 91 -3.26 -29.09 1.98
CA ALA A 91 -2.79 -27.92 1.22
C ALA A 91 -1.74 -28.28 0.15
N LEU A 92 -0.77 -29.15 0.48
CA LEU A 92 0.25 -29.61 -0.47
C LEU A 92 -0.37 -30.40 -1.62
N ASN A 93 -1.37 -31.23 -1.34
CA ASN A 93 -2.10 -31.99 -2.35
C ASN A 93 -2.93 -31.07 -3.27
N ALA A 94 -3.61 -30.07 -2.70
CA ALA A 94 -4.35 -29.06 -3.45
C ALA A 94 -3.44 -28.26 -4.39
N TYR A 95 -2.26 -27.86 -3.90
CA TYR A 95 -1.25 -27.19 -4.70
C TYR A 95 -0.76 -28.06 -5.86
N ASN A 96 -0.34 -29.31 -5.57
CA ASN A 96 0.20 -30.22 -6.60
C ASN A 96 -0.83 -30.57 -7.69
N LYS A 97 -2.11 -30.60 -7.34
CA LYS A 97 -3.20 -30.91 -8.27
C LYS A 97 -3.85 -29.68 -8.90
N ASN A 98 -3.44 -28.46 -8.53
CA ASN A 98 -4.04 -27.20 -8.96
C ASN A 98 -5.58 -27.17 -8.80
N ILE A 99 -6.06 -27.67 -7.67
CA ILE A 99 -7.48 -27.67 -7.31
C ILE A 99 -7.72 -26.85 -6.04
N SER A 100 -8.95 -26.42 -5.82
CA SER A 100 -9.27 -25.68 -4.60
C SER A 100 -9.27 -26.61 -3.38
N LEU A 101 -9.04 -26.06 -2.19
CA LEU A 101 -9.18 -26.83 -0.95
C LEU A 101 -10.60 -27.39 -0.77
N LYS A 102 -11.61 -26.70 -1.34
CA LYS A 102 -13.00 -27.13 -1.29
C LYS A 102 -13.28 -28.35 -2.17
N ASP A 103 -12.49 -28.58 -3.22
CA ASP A 103 -12.63 -29.76 -4.08
C ASP A 103 -11.96 -31.01 -3.47
N LEU A 104 -11.16 -30.82 -2.41
CA LEU A 104 -10.38 -31.86 -1.74
C LEU A 104 -10.96 -32.32 -0.40
N VAL A 105 -11.80 -31.49 0.22
CA VAL A 105 -12.47 -31.72 1.51
C VAL A 105 -13.95 -31.96 1.27
#